data_AF-A0A165Z3K9-F1
#
_entry.id   AF-A0A165Z3K9-F1
#
_cell.length_a   1.000
_cell.length_b   1.000
_cell.length_c   1.000
_cell.angle_alpha   90.00
_cell.angle_beta   90.00
_cell.angle_gamma   90.00
#
_symmetry.space_group_name_H-M   'P 1'
#
loop_
_entity.id
_entity.type
_entity.pdbx_description
1 polymer ?
#
loop_
_entity_poly.entity_id
_entity_poly.type
_entity_poly.pdbx_seq_one_letter_code
_entity_poly.pdbx_strand_id
1 'polypeptide(L)'
;MTVGLVPCFDILQLGMELPDVVVEDERTMELIECANELIVLENDICSYNVEQARNDSSLSIISVVSQELSLPLQESLSYVGSWHHNLLLSFLSKRESIPYESFPVERRGDVEEYVWGIGNWLRANVEWSFETERYFGMGGGEVRVRMEVGLLSKKV
;
A
#
# COMPACT_ATOMS: atom_id res chain seq x y z
N MET A 1 6.86 -11.20 -5.82
CA MET A 1 6.26 -10.18 -4.93
C MET A 1 7.25 -9.89 -3.81
N THR A 2 7.65 -8.64 -3.59
CA THR A 2 8.79 -8.26 -2.72
C THR A 2 8.36 -7.72 -1.34
N VAL A 3 7.12 -7.27 -1.18
CA VAL A 3 6.61 -6.67 0.09
C VAL A 3 6.02 -7.68 1.08
N GLY A 4 5.81 -8.94 0.66
CA GLY A 4 5.37 -10.02 1.56
C GLY A 4 3.99 -9.82 2.19
N LEU A 5 3.11 -9.03 1.58
CA LEU A 5 1.84 -8.63 2.18
C LEU A 5 0.79 -9.74 2.22
N VAL A 6 0.72 -10.60 1.20
CA VAL A 6 -0.31 -11.66 1.13
C VAL A 6 -0.29 -12.56 2.38
N PRO A 7 0.87 -13.06 2.86
CA PRO A 7 0.96 -13.75 4.15
C PRO A 7 0.47 -12.94 5.37
N CYS A 8 0.57 -11.60 5.34
CA CYS A 8 0.05 -10.75 6.43
C CYS A 8 -1.47 -10.74 6.45
N PHE A 9 -2.13 -10.86 5.29
CA PHE A 9 -3.58 -11.01 5.21
C PHE A 9 -4.03 -12.40 5.65
N ASP A 10 -3.24 -13.44 5.43
CA ASP A 10 -3.53 -14.77 6.00
C ASP A 10 -3.51 -14.73 7.54
N ILE A 11 -2.58 -13.96 8.13
CA ILE A 11 -2.50 -13.75 9.58
C ILE A 11 -3.72 -13.00 10.13
N LEU A 12 -4.33 -12.09 9.36
CA LEU A 12 -5.56 -11.40 9.80
C LEU A 12 -6.69 -12.36 10.11
N GLN A 13 -6.72 -13.52 9.46
CA GLN A 13 -7.77 -14.52 9.62
C GLN A 13 -7.67 -15.26 10.98
N LEU A 14 -6.60 -15.05 11.75
CA LEU A 14 -6.41 -15.71 13.03
C LEU A 14 -7.54 -15.36 14.01
N GLY A 15 -8.28 -16.37 14.43
CA GLY A 15 -9.41 -16.21 15.34
C GLY A 15 -10.76 -15.95 14.64
N MET A 16 -10.76 -15.88 13.31
CA MET A 16 -11.97 -15.79 12.48
C MET A 16 -12.34 -17.17 11.93
N GLU A 17 -13.63 -17.40 11.71
CA GLU A 17 -14.13 -18.59 11.03
C GLU A 17 -14.60 -18.20 9.61
N LEU A 18 -13.66 -17.72 8.80
CA LEU A 18 -13.90 -17.32 7.41
C LEU A 18 -14.17 -18.53 6.51
N PRO A 19 -15.30 -18.55 5.77
CA PRO A 19 -15.53 -19.54 4.73
C PRO A 19 -14.51 -19.42 3.59
N ASP A 20 -14.04 -20.56 3.05
CA ASP A 20 -13.15 -20.58 1.88
C ASP A 20 -13.73 -19.78 0.70
N VAL A 21 -15.05 -19.82 0.49
CA VAL A 21 -15.76 -19.07 -0.55
C VAL A 21 -15.58 -17.56 -0.45
N VAL A 22 -15.21 -17.02 0.72
CA VAL A 22 -14.93 -15.59 0.90
C VAL A 22 -13.52 -15.26 0.42
N VAL A 23 -12.54 -16.09 0.79
CA VAL A 23 -11.13 -15.91 0.39
C VAL A 23 -10.94 -16.17 -1.10
N GLU A 24 -11.70 -17.13 -1.65
CA GLU A 24 -11.70 -17.48 -3.06
C GLU A 24 -12.66 -16.63 -3.91
N ASP A 25 -13.48 -15.75 -3.31
CA ASP A 25 -14.34 -14.84 -4.08
C ASP A 25 -13.46 -13.87 -4.89
N GLU A 26 -13.75 -13.76 -6.18
CA GLU A 26 -13.01 -12.91 -7.13
C GLU A 26 -12.92 -11.46 -6.64
N ARG A 27 -13.96 -10.92 -6.00
CA ARG A 27 -13.98 -9.52 -5.53
C ARG A 27 -13.08 -9.34 -4.31
N THR A 28 -13.01 -10.36 -3.44
CA THR A 28 -12.07 -10.36 -2.30
C THR A 28 -10.63 -10.43 -2.80
N MET A 29 -10.35 -11.30 -3.78
CA MET A 29 -9.01 -11.38 -4.38
C MET A 29 -8.62 -10.07 -5.07
N GLU A 30 -9.50 -9.47 -5.85
CA GLU A 30 -9.27 -8.15 -6.47
C GLU A 30 -9.04 -7.05 -5.43
N LEU A 31 -9.74 -7.10 -4.28
CA LEU A 31 -9.54 -6.17 -3.19
C LEU A 31 -8.13 -6.32 -2.56
N ILE A 32 -7.70 -7.56 -2.35
CA ILE A 32 -6.37 -7.91 -1.82
C ILE A 32 -5.27 -7.46 -2.78
N GLU A 33 -5.42 -7.73 -4.08
CA GLU A 33 -4.47 -7.31 -5.11
C GLU A 33 -4.35 -5.78 -5.15
N CYS A 34 -5.50 -5.08 -5.13
CA CYS A 34 -5.53 -3.62 -5.12
C CYS A 34 -4.87 -3.06 -3.85
N ALA A 35 -5.09 -3.68 -2.68
CA ALA A 35 -4.42 -3.30 -1.45
C ALA A 35 -2.91 -3.50 -1.51
N ASN A 36 -2.47 -4.61 -2.11
CA ASN A 36 -1.07 -4.92 -2.31
C ASN A 36 -0.38 -3.90 -3.22
N GLU A 37 -1.01 -3.51 -4.33
CA GLU A 37 -0.49 -2.46 -5.20
C GLU A 37 -0.36 -1.12 -4.47
N LEU A 38 -1.38 -0.72 -3.70
CA LEU A 38 -1.34 0.52 -2.91
C LEU A 38 -0.15 0.53 -1.94
N ILE A 39 0.05 -0.55 -1.18
CA ILE A 39 1.15 -0.65 -0.22
C ILE A 39 2.52 -0.64 -0.91
N VAL A 40 2.66 -1.27 -2.09
CA VAL A 40 3.89 -1.21 -2.88
C VAL A 40 4.18 0.23 -3.30
N LEU A 41 3.20 0.94 -3.87
CA LEU A 41 3.38 2.33 -4.27
C LEU A 41 3.72 3.24 -3.09
N GLU A 42 3.04 3.07 -1.96
CA GLU A 42 3.31 3.82 -0.73
C GLU A 42 4.72 3.56 -0.21
N ASN A 43 5.17 2.31 -0.25
CA ASN A 43 6.51 1.91 0.14
C ASN A 43 7.55 2.62 -0.72
N ASP A 44 7.42 2.51 -2.04
CA ASP A 44 8.35 3.12 -3.00
C ASP A 44 8.39 4.64 -2.86
N ILE A 45 7.23 5.30 -2.66
CA ILE A 45 7.17 6.76 -2.43
C ILE A 45 7.95 7.13 -1.17
N CYS A 46 7.73 6.42 -0.05
CA CYS A 46 8.36 6.75 1.22
C CYS A 46 9.84 6.37 1.24
N SER A 47 10.21 5.24 0.66
CA SER A 47 11.57 4.70 0.67
C SER A 47 12.51 5.37 -0.34
N TYR A 48 11.96 5.97 -1.40
CA TYR A 48 12.71 6.50 -2.55
C TYR A 48 13.95 7.29 -2.15
N ASN A 49 13.82 8.25 -1.22
CA ASN A 49 14.93 9.14 -0.86
C ASN A 49 16.10 8.40 -0.20
N VAL A 50 15.80 7.37 0.60
CA VAL A 50 16.82 6.54 1.25
C VAL A 50 17.45 5.59 0.25
N GLU A 51 16.65 4.99 -0.63
CA GLU A 51 17.11 4.05 -1.66
C GLU A 51 17.99 4.74 -2.71
N GLN A 52 17.57 5.92 -3.20
CA GLN A 52 18.35 6.67 -4.19
C GLN A 52 19.70 7.11 -3.61
N ALA A 53 19.74 7.44 -2.32
CA ALA A 53 20.97 7.81 -1.62
C ALA A 53 21.93 6.62 -1.46
N ARG A 54 21.41 5.39 -1.50
CA ARG A 54 22.18 4.14 -1.41
C ARG A 54 22.49 3.53 -2.78
N ASN A 55 22.07 4.17 -3.87
CA ASN A 55 22.10 3.63 -5.23
C ASN A 55 21.30 2.31 -5.40
N ASP A 56 20.20 2.17 -4.65
CA ASP A 56 19.32 0.99 -4.66
C ASP A 56 17.91 1.30 -5.21
N SER A 57 17.67 2.52 -5.71
CA SER A 57 16.33 2.94 -6.16
C SER A 57 15.94 2.40 -7.54
N SER A 58 16.80 1.63 -8.22
CA SER A 58 16.54 1.14 -9.59
C SER A 58 15.32 0.23 -9.68
N LEU A 59 14.93 -0.38 -8.56
CA LEU A 59 13.74 -1.24 -8.48
C LEU A 59 12.49 -0.45 -8.06
N SER A 60 12.60 0.81 -7.64
CA SER A 60 11.42 1.59 -7.26
C SER A 60 10.68 2.08 -8.51
N ILE A 61 9.36 2.06 -8.44
CA ILE A 61 8.47 2.50 -9.51
C ILE A 61 8.71 3.95 -9.92
N ILE A 62 9.16 4.80 -8.99
CA ILE A 62 9.51 6.20 -9.29
C ILE A 62 10.66 6.28 -10.29
N SER A 63 11.70 5.46 -10.11
CA SER A 63 12.83 5.41 -11.04
C SER A 63 12.42 4.82 -12.40
N VAL A 64 11.58 3.78 -12.41
CA VAL A 64 11.04 3.21 -13.64
C VAL A 64 10.22 4.23 -14.42
N VAL A 65 9.26 4.91 -13.77
CA VAL A 65 8.43 5.95 -14.40
C VAL A 65 9.30 7.10 -14.93
N SER A 66 10.28 7.56 -14.16
CA SER A 66 11.19 8.64 -14.59
C SER A 66 11.96 8.26 -15.85
N GLN A 67 12.48 7.02 -15.91
CA GLN A 67 13.22 6.52 -17.07
C GLN A 67 12.32 6.31 -18.29
N GLU A 68 11.25 5.51 -18.14
CA GLU A 68 10.41 5.08 -19.26
C GLU A 68 9.62 6.24 -19.87
N LEU A 69 9.20 7.22 -19.04
CA LEU A 69 8.45 8.38 -19.51
C LEU A 69 9.34 9.62 -19.71
N SER A 70 10.65 9.51 -19.47
CA SER A 70 11.60 10.64 -19.52
C SER A 70 11.15 11.85 -18.67
N LEU A 71 10.52 11.57 -17.52
CA LEU A 71 9.99 12.59 -16.62
C LEU A 71 11.04 13.00 -15.58
N PRO A 72 11.13 14.29 -15.23
CA PRO A 72 11.81 14.73 -14.02
C PRO A 72 11.27 14.03 -12.78
N LEU A 73 12.07 13.96 -11.71
CA LEU A 73 11.71 13.25 -10.48
C LEU A 73 10.37 13.74 -9.90
N GLN A 74 10.17 15.05 -9.81
CA GLN A 74 8.94 15.61 -9.25
C GLN A 74 7.71 15.24 -10.08
N GLU A 75 7.83 15.24 -11.41
CA GLU A 75 6.74 14.85 -12.31
C GLU A 75 6.47 13.34 -12.24
N SER A 76 7.52 12.54 -12.04
CA SER A 76 7.41 11.09 -11.82
C SER A 76 6.68 10.77 -10.52
N LEU A 77 7.00 11.48 -9.44
CA LEU A 77 6.28 11.39 -8.16
C LEU A 77 4.82 11.81 -8.30
N SER A 78 4.53 12.90 -9.00
CA SER A 78 3.16 13.34 -9.27
C SER A 78 2.37 12.33 -10.11
N TYR A 79 3.02 11.68 -11.08
CA TYR A 79 2.42 10.62 -11.88
C TYR A 79 2.03 9.42 -11.00
N VAL A 80 2.98 8.93 -10.19
CA VAL A 80 2.72 7.78 -9.31
C VAL A 80 1.73 8.13 -8.21
N GLY A 81 1.74 9.36 -7.68
CA GLY A 81 0.72 9.85 -6.76
C GLY A 81 -0.68 9.87 -7.39
N SER A 82 -0.80 10.23 -8.68
CA SER A 82 -2.07 10.17 -9.41
C SER A 82 -2.53 8.72 -9.61
N TRP A 83 -1.60 7.81 -9.89
CA TRP A 83 -1.88 6.37 -9.98
C TRP A 83 -2.37 5.81 -8.63
N HIS A 84 -1.65 6.10 -7.54
CA HIS A 84 -2.06 5.74 -6.18
C HIS A 84 -3.47 6.24 -5.86
N HIS A 85 -3.77 7.51 -6.17
CA HIS A 85 -5.10 8.07 -5.95
C HIS A 85 -6.21 7.29 -6.68
N ASN A 86 -6.00 6.98 -7.96
CA ASN A 86 -6.96 6.19 -8.74
C ASN A 86 -7.12 4.76 -8.19
N LEU A 87 -6.02 4.14 -7.75
CA LEU A 87 -6.07 2.83 -7.09
C LEU A 87 -6.83 2.89 -5.76
N LEU A 88 -6.67 3.95 -4.99
CA LEU A 88 -7.39 4.12 -3.72
C LEU A 88 -8.90 4.23 -3.96
N LEU A 89 -9.32 4.98 -4.98
CA LEU A 89 -10.73 5.06 -5.37
C LEU A 89 -11.26 3.69 -5.83
N SER A 90 -10.47 2.93 -6.59
CA SER A 90 -10.79 1.55 -6.99
C SER A 90 -10.91 0.63 -5.78
N PHE A 91 -9.99 0.70 -4.81
CA PHE A 91 -10.03 -0.08 -3.57
C PHE A 91 -11.31 0.20 -2.78
N LEU A 92 -11.66 1.48 -2.58
CA LEU A 92 -12.88 1.87 -1.87
C LEU A 92 -14.13 1.33 -2.57
N SER A 93 -14.19 1.44 -3.89
CA SER A 93 -15.31 0.89 -4.68
C SER A 93 -15.39 -0.64 -4.61
N LYS A 94 -14.25 -1.35 -4.67
CA LYS A 94 -14.20 -2.82 -4.53
C LYS A 94 -14.63 -3.26 -3.14
N ARG A 95 -14.23 -2.53 -2.10
CA ARG A 95 -14.64 -2.81 -0.72
C ARG A 95 -16.16 -2.73 -0.55
N GLU A 96 -16.79 -1.78 -1.25
CA GLU A 96 -18.24 -1.60 -1.25
C GLU A 96 -18.98 -2.64 -2.12
N SER A 97 -18.30 -3.25 -3.09
CA SER A 97 -18.91 -4.25 -3.99
C SER A 97 -18.90 -5.68 -3.43
N ILE A 98 -18.28 -5.89 -2.26
CA ILE A 98 -18.27 -7.19 -1.59
C ILE A 98 -19.71 -7.65 -1.32
N PRO A 99 -20.10 -8.85 -1.76
CA PRO A 99 -21.48 -9.31 -1.68
C PRO A 99 -21.76 -9.94 -0.30
N TYR A 100 -21.75 -9.14 0.77
CA TYR A 100 -21.94 -9.64 2.14
C TYR A 100 -23.23 -10.47 2.32
N GLU A 101 -24.26 -10.15 1.56
CA GLU A 101 -25.54 -10.87 1.56
C GLU A 101 -25.47 -12.28 0.97
N SER A 102 -24.46 -12.60 0.13
CA SER A 102 -24.29 -13.95 -0.40
C SER A 102 -23.52 -14.89 0.54
N PHE A 103 -22.93 -14.37 1.62
CA PHE A 103 -22.20 -15.19 2.59
C PHE A 103 -23.11 -15.68 3.73
N PRO A 104 -22.77 -16.81 4.38
CA PRO A 104 -23.53 -17.33 5.52
C PRO A 104 -23.68 -16.28 6.62
N VAL A 105 -24.89 -16.13 7.16
CA VAL A 105 -25.25 -15.07 8.12
C VAL A 105 -24.39 -15.14 9.38
N GLU A 106 -24.13 -16.34 9.88
CA GLU A 106 -23.30 -16.61 11.05
C GLU A 106 -21.82 -16.26 10.86
N ARG A 107 -21.37 -16.09 9.61
CA ARG A 107 -19.98 -15.74 9.25
C ARG A 107 -19.80 -14.31 8.79
N ARG A 108 -20.89 -13.59 8.52
CA ARG A 108 -20.82 -12.24 7.94
C ARG A 108 -19.99 -11.28 8.78
N GLY A 109 -20.07 -11.39 10.11
CA GLY A 109 -19.25 -10.58 11.03
C GLY A 109 -17.75 -10.77 10.78
N ASP A 110 -17.31 -12.01 10.64
CA ASP A 110 -15.91 -12.33 10.35
C ASP A 110 -15.48 -11.80 8.97
N VAL A 111 -16.37 -11.87 7.97
CA VAL A 111 -16.11 -11.31 6.63
C VAL A 111 -15.96 -9.79 6.67
N GLU A 112 -16.86 -9.10 7.39
CA GLU A 112 -16.79 -7.65 7.58
C GLU A 112 -15.50 -7.25 8.32
N GLU A 113 -15.12 -8.00 9.36
CA GLU A 113 -13.89 -7.77 10.12
C GLU A 113 -12.65 -7.99 9.26
N TYR A 114 -12.63 -9.04 8.43
CA TYR A 114 -11.54 -9.33 7.51
C TYR A 114 -11.35 -8.21 6.47
N VAL A 115 -12.44 -7.81 5.80
CA VAL A 115 -12.42 -6.73 4.80
C VAL A 115 -12.01 -5.40 5.42
N TRP A 116 -12.48 -5.11 6.64
CA TRP A 116 -12.03 -3.95 7.41
C TRP A 116 -10.53 -4.03 7.76
N GLY A 117 -10.05 -5.20 8.16
CA GLY A 117 -8.64 -5.48 8.46
C GLY A 117 -7.72 -5.21 7.27
N ILE A 118 -8.10 -5.60 6.06
CA ILE A 118 -7.36 -5.28 4.83
C ILE A 118 -7.20 -3.76 4.67
N GLY A 119 -8.28 -2.99 4.85
CA GLY A 119 -8.24 -1.53 4.80
C GLY A 119 -7.38 -0.91 5.90
N ASN A 120 -7.37 -1.50 7.10
CA ASN A 120 -6.50 -1.06 8.17
C ASN A 120 -5.03 -1.28 7.88
N TRP A 121 -4.65 -2.36 7.18
CA TRP A 121 -3.25 -2.57 6.78
C TRP A 121 -2.73 -1.46 5.88
N LEU A 122 -3.57 -0.96 4.95
CA LEU A 122 -3.22 0.21 4.13
C LEU A 122 -2.91 1.41 5.03
N ARG A 123 -3.82 1.72 5.95
CA ARG A 123 -3.62 2.86 6.86
C ARG A 123 -2.41 2.67 7.76
N ALA A 124 -2.23 1.48 8.32
CA ALA A 124 -1.13 1.14 9.20
C ALA A 124 0.22 1.25 8.48
N ASN A 125 0.31 0.85 7.21
CA ASN A 125 1.52 1.01 6.40
C ASN A 125 1.94 2.48 6.27
N VAL A 126 0.97 3.37 5.99
CA VAL A 126 1.21 4.81 5.92
C VAL A 126 1.65 5.35 7.28
N GLU A 127 0.93 5.04 8.36
CA GLU A 127 1.27 5.50 9.71
C GLU A 127 2.68 5.05 10.11
N TRP A 128 2.97 3.76 9.96
CA TRP A 128 4.27 3.18 10.28
C TRP A 128 5.41 3.81 9.47
N SER A 129 5.17 4.17 8.21
CA SER A 129 6.19 4.80 7.36
C SER A 129 6.60 6.18 7.86
N PHE A 130 5.70 6.93 8.51
CA PHE A 130 5.99 8.24 9.09
C PHE A 130 6.35 8.21 10.58
N GLU A 131 5.86 7.23 11.34
CA GLU A 131 6.12 7.11 12.77
C GLU A 131 7.46 6.44 13.08
N THR A 132 7.92 5.56 12.19
CA THR A 132 9.23 4.93 12.35
C THR A 132 10.34 5.77 11.71
N GLU A 133 11.56 5.58 12.21
CA GLU A 133 12.73 6.27 11.67
C GLU A 133 13.24 5.68 10.35
N ARG A 134 12.57 4.65 9.81
CA ARG A 134 13.07 3.87 8.67
C ARG A 134 13.35 4.71 7.44
N TYR A 135 12.45 5.65 7.11
CA TYR A 135 12.52 6.43 5.87
C TYR A 135 12.89 7.90 6.12
N PHE A 136 12.35 8.48 7.19
CA PHE A 136 12.46 9.92 7.46
C PHE A 136 13.28 10.25 8.71
N GLY A 137 13.91 9.24 9.33
CA GLY A 137 14.57 9.41 10.63
C GLY A 137 13.60 9.96 11.69
N MET A 138 14.11 10.75 12.63
CA MET A 138 13.27 11.44 13.62
C MET A 138 12.35 12.54 13.01
N GLY A 139 12.49 12.85 11.71
CA GLY A 139 11.75 13.91 11.01
C GLY A 139 10.41 13.48 10.42
N GLY A 140 9.98 12.22 10.56
CA GLY A 140 8.77 11.70 9.90
C GLY A 140 7.49 12.49 10.21
N GLY A 141 7.33 12.97 11.45
CA GLY A 141 6.19 13.83 11.81
C GLY A 141 6.17 15.18 11.08
N GLU A 142 7.33 15.80 10.88
CA GLU A 142 7.43 17.08 10.14
C GLU A 142 7.17 16.87 8.64
N VAL A 143 7.74 15.80 8.07
CA VAL A 143 7.51 15.42 6.67
C VAL A 143 6.03 15.17 6.42
N ARG A 144 5.33 14.48 7.33
CA ARG A 144 3.89 14.21 7.20
C ARG A 144 3.05 15.49 7.14
N VAL A 145 3.44 16.53 7.85
CA VAL A 145 2.72 17.81 7.86
C VAL A 145 3.03 18.62 6.60
N ARG A 146 4.29 18.65 6.18
CA ARG A 146 4.73 19.47 5.03
C ARG A 146 4.50 18.81 3.68
N MET A 147 4.48 17.47 3.65
CA MET A 147 4.48 16.67 2.43
C MET A 147 5.67 16.97 1.50
N GLU A 148 6.81 17.36 2.09
CA GLU A 148 8.03 17.74 1.38
C GLU A 148 9.24 17.05 2.01
N VAL A 149 10.19 16.63 1.16
CA VAL A 149 11.42 15.96 1.58
C VAL A 149 12.61 16.52 0.80
N GLY A 150 13.65 16.95 1.51
CA GLY A 150 14.95 17.26 0.91
C GLY A 150 15.70 15.99 0.54
N LEU A 151 16.22 15.92 -0.69
CA LEU A 151 16.94 14.73 -1.14
C LEU A 151 18.25 14.54 -0.38
N LEU A 152 18.47 13.31 0.06
CA LEU A 152 19.73 12.87 0.64
C LEU A 152 20.81 12.81 -0.45
N SER A 153 22.06 13.10 -0.08
CA SER A 153 23.19 12.96 -1.00
C SER A 153 23.41 11.50 -1.37
N LYS A 154 23.70 11.23 -2.65
CA LYS A 154 24.07 9.89 -3.11
C LYS A 154 25.41 9.48 -2.50
N LYS A 155 25.47 8.28 -1.94
CA LYS A 155 26.72 7.65 -1.54
C LYS A 155 27.56 7.40 -2.79
N VAL A 156 28.81 7.85 -2.75
CA VAL A 156 29.86 7.57 -3.74
C VAL A 156 30.38 6.16 -3.55
#